data_AF-A0A6S6XKC6-F1
#
_entry.id   AF-A0A6S6XKC6-F1
#
_cell.length_a   1.000
_cell.length_b   1.000
_cell.length_c   1.000
_cell.angle_alpha   90.00
_cell.angle_beta   90.00
_cell.angle_gamma   90.00
#
_symmetry.space_group_name_H-M   'P 1'
#
loop_
_entity.id
_entity.type
_entity.pdbx_description
1 polymer ?
#
loop_
_entity_poly.entity_id
_entity_poly.type
_entity_poly.pdbx_seq_one_letter_code
_entity_poly.pdbx_strand_id
1 'polypeptide(L)'
;MAEWYGGNSDYSYYWGSSTTQAYLSASVEIISEYTARVHVHASTTCINGGMSEYGVHTQCGVENYSADGEGIYNGNGNWVGQVEGSWDFSRSDSDYDVTVFGKYWGDTVNGYGPAGNNGEVDGTLTIPARPYYAAGAPSAKVSKTQVPIGMAITLSWAKSSTQGNANFDHFEVTDGLGVRLYVGSGTSIQTVPSKILDQYGKDNYYNRISVSNKKKGWVYYAVWEVHEWYGSYPSSPVCWVGVEVKSGVITMYDSSGKKHVGLVTAYDANGKPHYVLISAYDLSGKKHDTQ
;
A
#
# COMPACT_ATOMS: atom_id res chain seq x y z
N MET A 1 16.75 -16.21 -14.99
CA MET A 1 16.63 -16.51 -16.43
C MET A 1 16.13 -17.94 -16.52
N ALA A 2 15.04 -18.15 -17.24
CA ALA A 2 14.44 -19.46 -17.48
C ALA A 2 14.70 -19.85 -18.94
N GLU A 3 14.81 -21.15 -19.21
CA GLU A 3 15.15 -21.70 -20.53
C GLU A 3 14.23 -22.87 -20.87
N TRP A 4 13.86 -22.96 -22.14
CA TRP A 4 13.03 -24.01 -22.71
C TRP A 4 13.58 -24.47 -24.05
N TYR A 5 13.42 -25.76 -24.32
CA TYR A 5 13.80 -26.40 -25.58
C TYR A 5 12.60 -27.21 -26.07
N GLY A 6 12.24 -27.07 -27.34
CA GLY A 6 11.02 -27.70 -27.86
C GLY A 6 10.82 -27.46 -29.35
N GLY A 7 9.59 -27.68 -29.83
CA GLY A 7 9.27 -27.49 -31.24
C GLY A 7 10.08 -28.38 -32.16
N ASN A 8 10.38 -29.62 -31.74
CA ASN A 8 11.18 -30.53 -32.55
C ASN A 8 10.42 -30.87 -33.85
N SER A 9 11.10 -30.74 -34.98
CA SER A 9 10.49 -30.92 -36.30
C SER A 9 11.37 -31.76 -37.21
N ASP A 10 10.85 -32.91 -37.65
CA ASP A 10 11.50 -33.79 -38.60
C ASP A 10 11.04 -33.49 -40.03
N TYR A 11 11.97 -33.40 -40.97
CA TYR A 11 11.67 -33.19 -42.38
C TYR A 11 12.57 -34.02 -43.29
N SER A 12 11.99 -34.57 -44.36
CA SER A 12 12.71 -35.38 -45.36
C SER A 12 13.07 -34.54 -46.60
N TYR A 13 14.36 -34.45 -46.87
CA TYR A 13 14.93 -33.89 -48.09
C TYR A 13 15.39 -35.01 -49.04
N TYR A 14 15.75 -34.66 -50.27
CA TYR A 14 16.28 -35.62 -51.24
C TYR A 14 17.60 -36.27 -50.81
N TRP A 15 18.33 -35.63 -49.88
CA TRP A 15 19.62 -36.08 -49.37
C TRP A 15 19.53 -36.79 -48.01
N GLY A 16 18.36 -36.86 -47.38
CA GLY A 16 18.18 -37.46 -46.05
C GLY A 16 17.12 -36.75 -45.21
N SER A 17 17.03 -37.09 -43.93
CA SER A 17 16.15 -36.43 -42.96
C SER A 17 16.91 -35.48 -42.05
N SER A 18 16.30 -34.36 -41.67
CA SER A 18 16.79 -33.49 -40.61
C SER A 18 15.80 -33.39 -39.45
N THR A 19 16.33 -33.10 -38.27
CA THR A 19 15.55 -32.71 -37.09
C THR A 19 16.01 -31.34 -36.65
N THR A 20 15.07 -30.43 -36.45
CA THR A 20 15.32 -29.08 -35.93
C THR A 20 14.66 -28.89 -34.58
N GLN A 21 15.11 -27.89 -33.82
CA GLN A 21 14.60 -27.59 -32.48
C GLN A 21 14.62 -26.08 -32.24
N ALA A 22 13.58 -25.57 -31.57
CA ALA A 22 13.54 -24.22 -31.03
C ALA A 22 14.18 -24.17 -29.64
N TYR A 23 14.85 -23.05 -29.36
CA TYR A 23 15.28 -22.63 -28.03
C TYR A 23 14.62 -21.31 -27.69
N LEU A 24 14.27 -21.20 -26.41
CA LEU A 24 13.67 -20.02 -25.82
C LEU A 24 14.34 -19.75 -24.48
N SER A 25 14.78 -18.52 -24.25
CA SER A 25 15.14 -18.06 -22.92
C SER A 25 14.50 -16.73 -22.61
N ALA A 26 14.11 -16.55 -21.35
CA ALA A 26 13.44 -15.35 -20.92
C ALA A 26 13.73 -14.97 -19.47
N SER A 27 13.54 -13.68 -19.16
CA SER A 27 13.70 -13.13 -17.82
C SER A 27 12.73 -11.98 -17.57
N VAL A 28 12.46 -11.70 -16.29
CA VAL A 28 11.68 -10.54 -15.84
C VAL A 28 12.63 -9.58 -15.11
N GLU A 29 12.63 -8.32 -15.53
CA GLU A 29 13.31 -7.21 -14.87
C GLU A 29 12.28 -6.25 -14.27
N ILE A 30 12.48 -5.80 -13.03
CA ILE A 30 11.62 -4.78 -12.40
C ILE A 30 12.19 -3.39 -12.71
N ILE A 31 11.55 -2.71 -13.67
CA ILE A 31 11.96 -1.37 -14.13
C ILE A 31 11.48 -0.28 -13.17
N SER A 32 10.26 -0.45 -12.65
CA SER A 32 9.66 0.50 -11.73
C SER A 32 8.68 -0.17 -10.78
N GLU A 33 8.07 0.62 -9.90
CA GLU A 33 6.97 0.15 -9.08
C GLU A 33 5.80 -0.37 -9.93
N TYR A 34 5.53 0.26 -11.08
CA TYR A 34 4.38 -0.05 -11.92
C TYR A 34 4.70 -0.96 -13.09
N THR A 35 5.98 -1.16 -13.41
CA THR A 35 6.39 -1.78 -14.67
C THR A 35 7.43 -2.86 -14.44
N ALA A 36 7.17 -4.04 -14.99
CA ALA A 36 8.16 -5.09 -15.20
C ALA A 36 8.41 -5.21 -16.72
N ARG A 37 9.64 -5.54 -17.10
CA ARG A 37 10.02 -5.82 -18.48
C ARG A 37 10.32 -7.30 -18.63
N VAL A 38 9.73 -7.93 -19.64
CA VAL A 38 10.05 -9.29 -20.02
C VAL A 38 11.03 -9.24 -21.18
N HIS A 39 12.20 -9.85 -21.00
CA HIS A 39 13.17 -10.05 -22.06
C HIS A 39 13.02 -11.46 -22.58
N VAL A 40 12.94 -11.62 -23.90
CA VAL A 40 12.83 -12.92 -24.55
C VAL A 40 13.86 -13.02 -25.65
N HIS A 41 14.52 -14.17 -25.71
CA HIS A 41 15.40 -14.56 -26.76
C HIS A 41 14.93 -15.91 -27.33
N ALA A 42 14.88 -16.02 -28.66
CA ALA A 42 14.67 -17.30 -29.32
C ALA A 42 15.69 -17.54 -30.42
N SER A 43 15.96 -18.82 -30.66
CA SER A 43 16.72 -19.26 -31.82
C SER A 43 16.33 -20.68 -32.21
N THR A 44 16.80 -21.12 -33.36
CA THR A 44 16.55 -22.49 -33.86
C THR A 44 17.87 -23.14 -34.26
N THR A 45 17.93 -24.46 -34.17
CA THR A 45 19.10 -25.24 -34.57
C THR A 45 18.69 -26.52 -35.27
N CYS A 46 19.55 -27.01 -36.14
CA CYS A 46 19.47 -28.37 -36.67
C CYS A 46 20.19 -29.30 -35.69
N ILE A 47 19.46 -30.17 -34.99
CA ILE A 47 20.05 -31.10 -34.02
C ILE A 47 20.48 -32.43 -34.64
N ASN A 48 19.98 -32.75 -35.84
CA ASN A 48 20.31 -33.98 -36.56
C ASN A 48 20.14 -33.82 -38.08
N GLY A 49 20.92 -34.55 -38.87
CA GLY A 49 20.78 -34.62 -40.34
C GLY A 49 21.67 -33.66 -41.15
N GLY A 50 22.30 -32.66 -40.55
CA GLY A 50 23.34 -31.85 -41.20
C GLY A 50 22.82 -30.71 -42.08
N MET A 51 21.58 -30.28 -41.88
CA MET A 51 20.95 -29.23 -42.70
C MET A 51 21.82 -27.98 -42.78
N SER A 52 22.10 -27.54 -44.00
CA SER A 52 22.91 -26.36 -44.32
C SER A 52 22.33 -25.68 -45.55
N GLU A 53 22.49 -24.36 -45.68
CA GLU A 53 22.06 -23.59 -46.85
C GLU A 53 20.53 -23.54 -47.04
N TYR A 54 19.78 -23.60 -45.94
CA TYR A 54 18.32 -23.37 -45.91
C TYR A 54 18.00 -22.19 -45.02
N GLY A 55 17.16 -21.29 -45.52
CA GLY A 55 16.67 -20.14 -44.78
C GLY A 55 15.60 -20.52 -43.76
N VAL A 56 15.62 -19.83 -42.63
CA VAL A 56 14.65 -19.99 -41.54
C VAL A 56 14.30 -18.63 -40.96
N HIS A 57 13.03 -18.46 -40.67
CA HIS A 57 12.51 -17.35 -39.91
C HIS A 57 12.29 -17.82 -38.46
N THR A 58 12.77 -17.06 -37.50
CA THR A 58 12.54 -17.27 -36.07
C THR A 58 11.78 -16.08 -35.52
N GLN A 59 10.80 -16.33 -34.67
CA GLN A 59 10.07 -15.32 -33.94
C GLN A 59 10.12 -15.60 -32.45
N CYS A 60 10.37 -14.58 -31.64
CA CYS A 60 10.18 -14.62 -30.19
C CYS A 60 9.08 -13.67 -29.77
N GLY A 61 8.44 -13.94 -28.64
CA GLY A 61 7.36 -13.09 -28.18
C GLY A 61 6.88 -13.35 -26.77
N VAL A 62 5.97 -12.48 -26.34
CA VAL A 62 5.20 -12.61 -25.10
C VAL A 62 3.75 -12.29 -25.45
N GLU A 63 2.84 -13.21 -25.14
CA GLU A 63 1.42 -13.09 -25.51
C GLU A 63 1.24 -12.77 -27.01
N ASN A 64 0.72 -11.58 -27.34
CA ASN A 64 0.47 -11.14 -28.72
C ASN A 64 1.58 -10.25 -29.29
N TYR A 65 2.66 -10.00 -28.53
CA TYR A 65 3.78 -9.18 -28.98
C TYR A 65 4.91 -10.08 -29.48
N SER A 66 5.56 -9.66 -30.57
CA SER A 66 6.62 -10.45 -31.18
C SER A 66 7.72 -9.60 -31.80
N ALA A 67 8.87 -10.24 -31.96
CA ALA A 67 10.00 -9.77 -32.74
C ALA A 67 10.45 -10.89 -33.66
N ASP A 68 10.91 -10.52 -34.85
CA ASP A 68 11.25 -11.43 -35.93
C ASP A 68 12.74 -11.37 -36.24
N GLY A 69 13.32 -12.52 -36.57
CA GLY A 69 14.70 -12.67 -37.00
C GLY A 69 14.83 -13.75 -38.05
N GLU A 70 15.91 -13.69 -38.82
CA GLU A 70 16.18 -14.62 -39.91
C GLU A 70 17.54 -15.28 -39.72
N GLY A 71 17.65 -16.51 -40.21
CA GLY A 71 18.89 -17.29 -40.16
C GLY A 71 19.04 -18.19 -41.37
N ILE A 72 20.25 -18.71 -41.55
CA ILE A 72 20.55 -19.74 -42.52
C ILE A 72 21.19 -20.88 -41.76
N TYR A 73 20.61 -22.07 -41.84
CA TYR A 73 21.23 -23.25 -41.24
C TYR A 73 22.60 -23.50 -41.86
N ASN A 74 23.57 -23.86 -41.03
CA ASN A 74 24.97 -24.05 -41.45
C ASN A 74 25.61 -25.27 -40.77
N GLY A 75 24.84 -26.36 -40.64
CA GLY A 75 25.27 -27.62 -40.03
C GLY A 75 24.56 -27.93 -38.72
N ASN A 76 24.98 -29.03 -38.08
CA ASN A 76 24.38 -29.52 -36.84
C ASN A 76 24.86 -28.74 -35.61
N GLY A 77 23.94 -28.46 -34.69
CA GLY A 77 24.22 -27.87 -33.38
C GLY A 77 24.44 -26.35 -33.40
N ASN A 78 24.40 -25.72 -34.58
CA ASN A 78 24.56 -24.28 -34.70
C ASN A 78 23.22 -23.57 -34.55
N TRP A 79 23.11 -22.74 -33.52
CA TRP A 79 21.94 -21.88 -33.31
C TRP A 79 21.94 -20.71 -34.30
N VAL A 80 20.84 -20.56 -35.04
CA VAL A 80 20.65 -19.56 -36.09
C VAL A 80 19.31 -18.84 -35.89
N GLY A 81 19.10 -17.74 -36.63
CA GLY A 81 17.90 -16.92 -36.49
C GLY A 81 17.74 -16.41 -35.07
N GLN A 82 18.82 -15.88 -34.48
CA GLN A 82 18.78 -15.30 -33.13
C GLN A 82 17.89 -14.07 -33.17
N VAL A 83 16.91 -14.01 -32.28
CA VAL A 83 16.00 -12.86 -32.16
C VAL A 83 15.77 -12.54 -30.70
N GLU A 84 15.89 -11.25 -30.37
CA GLU A 84 15.64 -10.73 -29.04
C GLU A 84 14.48 -9.74 -29.08
N GLY A 85 13.63 -9.79 -28.07
CA GLY A 85 12.50 -8.90 -27.88
C GLY A 85 12.36 -8.51 -26.42
N SER A 86 11.75 -7.35 -26.18
CA SER A 86 11.49 -6.87 -24.82
C SER A 86 10.20 -6.08 -24.75
N TRP A 87 9.34 -6.43 -23.80
CA TRP A 87 8.01 -5.83 -23.65
C TRP A 87 7.70 -5.49 -22.21
N ASP A 88 7.02 -4.36 -22.01
CA ASP A 88 6.67 -3.83 -20.70
C ASP A 88 5.28 -4.27 -20.28
N PHE A 89 5.18 -4.71 -19.03
CA PHE A 89 3.97 -5.21 -18.40
C PHE A 89 3.66 -4.41 -17.14
N SER A 90 2.38 -4.10 -16.93
CA SER A 90 1.93 -3.39 -15.72
C SER A 90 1.90 -4.35 -14.54
N ARG A 91 2.39 -3.93 -13.38
CA ARG A 91 2.36 -4.71 -12.15
C ARG A 91 1.06 -4.45 -11.38
N SER A 92 0.37 -5.50 -10.96
CA SER A 92 -0.92 -5.48 -10.25
C SER A 92 -0.77 -5.74 -8.74
N ASP A 93 -1.89 -5.95 -8.04
CA ASP A 93 -1.98 -6.37 -6.64
C ASP A 93 -1.60 -7.83 -6.39
N SER A 94 -1.75 -8.68 -7.41
CA SER A 94 -1.31 -10.07 -7.38
C SER A 94 -0.22 -10.32 -8.41
N ASP A 95 0.56 -11.37 -8.15
CA ASP A 95 1.40 -12.00 -9.17
C ASP A 95 0.48 -12.49 -10.30
N TYR A 96 0.97 -12.44 -11.53
CA TYR A 96 0.30 -13.06 -12.65
C TYR A 96 1.31 -13.58 -13.66
N ASP A 97 0.90 -14.58 -14.42
CA ASP A 97 1.75 -15.22 -15.40
C ASP A 97 1.55 -14.65 -16.79
N VAL A 98 2.63 -14.64 -17.57
CA VAL A 98 2.64 -14.35 -19.00
C VAL A 98 3.26 -15.52 -19.75
N THR A 99 2.72 -15.81 -20.93
CA THR A 99 3.22 -16.83 -21.83
C THR A 99 4.27 -16.22 -22.74
N VAL A 100 5.46 -16.80 -22.74
CA VAL A 100 6.55 -16.46 -23.67
C VAL A 100 6.67 -17.56 -24.70
N PHE A 101 7.03 -17.22 -25.93
CA PHE A 101 7.16 -18.21 -27.00
C PHE A 101 8.40 -17.98 -27.87
N GLY A 102 8.88 -19.07 -28.43
CA GLY A 102 9.87 -19.08 -29.51
C GLY A 102 9.39 -20.02 -30.61
N LYS A 103 9.25 -19.53 -31.83
CA LYS A 103 8.76 -20.32 -32.96
C LYS A 103 9.61 -20.10 -34.20
N TYR A 104 9.64 -21.08 -35.09
CA TYR A 104 10.38 -20.99 -36.34
C TYR A 104 9.66 -21.70 -37.49
N TRP A 105 9.91 -21.25 -38.71
CA TRP A 105 9.45 -21.87 -39.95
C TRP A 105 10.43 -21.53 -41.07
N GLY A 106 10.49 -22.35 -42.12
CA GLY A 106 11.34 -22.04 -43.26
C GLY A 106 10.89 -20.78 -44.01
N ASP A 107 11.85 -19.94 -44.37
CA ASP A 107 11.64 -18.79 -45.24
C ASP A 107 12.84 -18.59 -46.17
N THR A 108 12.67 -17.85 -47.26
CA THR A 108 13.75 -17.55 -48.19
C THR A 108 14.64 -16.46 -47.60
N VAL A 109 15.86 -16.80 -47.22
CA VAL A 109 16.81 -15.88 -46.57
C VAL A 109 18.08 -15.78 -47.41
N ASN A 110 18.47 -14.57 -47.82
CA ASN A 110 19.66 -14.29 -48.63
C ASN A 110 19.81 -15.19 -49.89
N GLY A 111 18.70 -15.53 -50.54
CA GLY A 111 18.70 -16.37 -51.74
C GLY A 111 18.75 -17.89 -51.49
N TYR A 112 18.85 -18.33 -50.24
CA TYR A 112 18.67 -19.71 -49.84
C TYR A 112 17.19 -20.03 -49.67
N GLY A 113 16.75 -21.19 -50.19
CA GLY A 113 15.35 -21.61 -50.12
C GLY A 113 14.91 -21.94 -48.68
N PRO A 114 13.58 -21.97 -48.44
CA PRO A 114 13.03 -22.22 -47.10
C PRO A 114 13.31 -23.65 -46.64
N ALA A 115 13.66 -23.81 -45.35
CA ALA A 115 13.65 -25.11 -44.70
C ALA A 115 12.23 -25.70 -44.67
N GLY A 116 12.09 -27.02 -44.82
CA GLY A 116 10.78 -27.68 -44.67
C GLY A 116 10.31 -27.78 -43.22
N ASN A 117 11.20 -27.50 -42.26
CA ASN A 117 10.94 -27.66 -40.83
C ASN A 117 10.21 -26.44 -40.23
N ASN A 118 9.44 -26.68 -39.18
CA ASN A 118 8.77 -25.66 -38.38
C ASN A 118 8.47 -26.19 -36.98
N GLY A 119 8.46 -25.32 -35.98
CA GLY A 119 8.13 -25.71 -34.61
C GLY A 119 8.05 -24.54 -33.66
N GLU A 120 7.52 -24.81 -32.47
CA GLU A 120 7.26 -23.82 -31.43
C GLU A 120 7.56 -24.40 -30.05
N VAL A 121 8.05 -23.54 -29.16
CA VAL A 121 8.24 -23.83 -27.74
C VAL A 121 7.67 -22.67 -26.93
N ASP A 122 6.89 -23.02 -25.91
CA ASP A 122 6.30 -22.07 -24.98
C ASP A 122 6.95 -22.18 -23.60
N GLY A 123 6.98 -21.05 -22.91
CA GLY A 123 7.37 -20.92 -21.52
C GLY A 123 6.40 -20.04 -20.75
N THR A 124 6.50 -20.06 -19.43
CA THR A 124 5.70 -19.21 -18.56
C THR A 124 6.61 -18.46 -17.61
N LEU A 125 6.38 -17.15 -17.47
CA LEU A 125 7.05 -16.29 -16.51
C LEU A 125 6.03 -15.58 -15.63
N THR A 126 6.37 -15.40 -14.36
CA THR A 126 5.54 -14.64 -13.42
C THR A 126 5.98 -13.18 -13.35
N ILE A 127 5.05 -12.27 -13.59
CA ILE A 127 5.18 -10.85 -13.27
C ILE A 127 4.80 -10.66 -11.79
N PRO A 128 5.74 -10.21 -10.94
CA PRO A 128 5.46 -10.11 -9.51
C PRO A 128 4.58 -8.89 -9.18
N ALA A 129 3.70 -9.08 -8.21
CA ALA A 129 2.84 -8.08 -7.60
C ALA A 129 3.62 -6.85 -7.15
N ARG A 130 2.92 -5.71 -7.05
CA ARG A 130 3.45 -4.51 -6.43
C ARG A 130 3.63 -4.74 -4.92
N PRO A 131 4.83 -4.50 -4.35
CA PRO A 131 4.98 -4.52 -2.91
C PRO A 131 4.16 -3.38 -2.29
N TYR A 132 3.47 -3.68 -1.19
CA TYR A 132 2.79 -2.66 -0.41
C TYR A 132 3.78 -1.94 0.51
N TYR A 133 3.80 -0.61 0.43
CA TYR A 133 4.52 0.26 1.35
C TYR A 133 3.51 1.08 2.14
N ALA A 134 3.46 0.84 3.45
CA ALA A 134 2.51 1.52 4.33
C ALA A 134 2.84 3.00 4.51
N ALA A 135 1.79 3.81 4.66
CA ALA A 135 1.92 5.15 5.22
C ALA A 135 2.41 5.09 6.68
N GLY A 136 3.09 6.15 7.12
CA GLY A 136 3.41 6.38 8.52
C GLY A 136 2.19 6.86 9.30
N ALA A 137 2.37 7.11 10.60
CA ALA A 137 1.32 7.71 11.41
C ALA A 137 1.11 9.18 11.00
N PRO A 138 -0.15 9.67 10.98
CA PRO A 138 -0.41 11.10 10.84
C PRO A 138 0.16 11.88 12.03
N SER A 139 0.16 13.20 11.90
CA SER A 139 0.38 14.09 13.04
C SER A 139 -0.95 14.65 13.53
N ALA A 140 -1.14 14.75 14.83
CA ALA A 140 -2.34 15.33 15.42
C ALA A 140 -2.00 16.20 16.62
N LYS A 141 -2.82 17.23 16.85
CA LYS A 141 -2.67 18.19 17.94
C LYS A 141 -4.03 18.69 18.42
N VAL A 142 -4.07 19.12 19.67
CA VAL A 142 -5.24 19.73 20.28
C VAL A 142 -4.98 21.19 20.59
N SER A 143 -6.02 22.03 20.51
CA SER A 143 -5.92 23.45 20.82
C SER A 143 -5.52 23.72 22.27
N LYS A 144 -5.81 22.79 23.18
CA LYS A 144 -5.46 22.83 24.61
C LYS A 144 -5.22 21.41 25.12
N THR A 145 -4.17 21.21 25.90
CA THR A 145 -3.83 19.91 26.53
C THR A 145 -4.50 19.72 27.90
N GLN A 146 -5.05 20.78 28.47
CA GLN A 146 -5.83 20.73 29.71
C GLN A 146 -7.09 21.59 29.57
N VAL A 147 -8.25 21.04 29.93
CA VAL A 147 -9.54 21.76 29.87
C VAL A 147 -10.43 21.48 31.08
N PRO A 148 -11.24 22.47 31.51
CA PRO A 148 -12.31 22.23 32.48
C PRO A 148 -13.43 21.39 31.85
N ILE A 149 -14.27 20.79 32.71
CA ILE A 149 -15.49 20.09 32.30
C ILE A 149 -16.37 21.00 31.42
N GLY A 150 -16.91 20.44 30.34
CA GLY A 150 -17.80 21.14 29.40
C GLY A 150 -17.12 22.07 28.40
N MET A 151 -15.80 22.28 28.46
CA MET A 151 -15.09 23.08 27.46
C MET A 151 -14.78 22.27 26.20
N ALA A 152 -15.12 22.85 25.05
CA ALA A 152 -14.73 22.31 23.75
C ALA A 152 -13.25 22.59 23.44
N ILE A 153 -12.64 21.66 22.72
CA ILE A 153 -11.34 21.81 22.08
C ILE A 153 -11.49 21.63 20.57
N THR A 154 -10.53 22.17 19.83
CA THR A 154 -10.30 21.79 18.44
C THR A 154 -9.22 20.72 18.41
N LEU A 155 -9.54 19.56 17.83
CA LEU A 155 -8.57 18.54 17.45
C LEU A 155 -8.25 18.75 15.96
N SER A 156 -6.97 18.80 15.60
CA SER A 156 -6.52 18.97 14.23
C SER A 156 -5.42 17.97 13.89
N TRP A 157 -5.33 17.58 12.63
CA TRP A 157 -4.34 16.63 12.14
C TRP A 157 -3.85 16.98 10.75
N ALA A 158 -2.76 16.32 10.36
CA ALA A 158 -2.23 16.37 9.01
C ALA A 158 -1.73 14.97 8.63
N LYS A 159 -1.66 14.75 7.31
CA LYS A 159 -1.07 13.56 6.73
C LYS A 159 0.33 13.29 7.27
N SER A 160 0.70 12.02 7.29
CA SER A 160 2.02 11.54 7.60
C SER A 160 3.00 12.09 6.57
N SER A 161 4.21 12.41 7.03
CA SER A 161 5.32 12.73 6.13
C SER A 161 5.72 11.55 5.24
N THR A 162 5.32 10.33 5.61
CA THR A 162 5.53 9.11 4.84
C THR A 162 4.16 8.60 4.37
N GLN A 163 3.84 8.71 3.07
CA GLN A 163 2.53 8.33 2.55
C GLN A 163 2.44 6.88 2.05
N GLY A 164 3.57 6.17 1.93
CA GLY A 164 3.56 4.86 1.29
C GLY A 164 3.17 4.95 -0.19
N ASN A 165 2.61 3.88 -0.74
CA ASN A 165 2.19 3.80 -2.14
C ASN A 165 0.71 3.46 -2.37
N ALA A 166 -0.06 3.33 -1.30
CA ALA A 166 -1.51 3.19 -1.37
C ALA A 166 -2.20 4.55 -1.50
N ASN A 167 -3.40 4.55 -2.08
CA ASN A 167 -4.15 5.78 -2.31
C ASN A 167 -4.75 6.26 -0.99
N PHE A 168 -4.48 7.51 -0.60
CA PHE A 168 -5.18 8.10 0.54
C PHE A 168 -6.67 8.23 0.24
N ASP A 169 -7.51 7.68 1.11
CA ASP A 169 -8.97 7.77 1.02
C ASP A 169 -9.49 8.86 1.98
N HIS A 170 -9.34 8.64 3.29
CA HIS A 170 -9.83 9.55 4.33
C HIS A 170 -9.04 9.47 5.63
N PHE A 171 -9.37 10.35 6.57
CA PHE A 171 -8.99 10.23 7.98
C PHE A 171 -10.12 9.64 8.80
N GLU A 172 -9.77 8.82 9.79
CA GLU A 172 -10.68 8.45 10.87
C GLU A 172 -10.19 8.96 12.22
N VAL A 173 -11.15 9.39 13.05
CA VAL A 173 -10.89 9.77 14.44
C VAL A 173 -11.86 9.04 15.35
N THR A 174 -11.34 8.48 16.45
CA THR A 174 -12.15 7.91 17.53
C THR A 174 -11.84 8.54 18.88
N ASP A 175 -12.71 8.26 19.85
CA ASP A 175 -12.53 8.55 21.27
C ASP A 175 -11.47 7.68 21.97
N GLY A 176 -10.71 6.89 21.20
CA GLY A 176 -9.71 5.95 21.68
C GLY A 176 -10.24 4.60 22.14
N LEU A 177 -11.55 4.46 22.37
CA LEU A 177 -12.20 3.18 22.66
C LEU A 177 -12.94 2.61 21.45
N GLY A 178 -12.82 3.25 20.29
CA GLY A 178 -13.36 2.80 19.01
C GLY A 178 -14.65 3.50 18.59
N VAL A 179 -15.23 4.39 19.40
CA VAL A 179 -16.38 5.19 18.95
C VAL A 179 -15.88 6.28 18.03
N ARG A 180 -16.37 6.23 16.80
CA ARG A 180 -16.02 7.11 15.70
C ARG A 180 -16.58 8.51 15.93
N LEU A 181 -15.68 9.48 15.94
CA LEU A 181 -15.96 10.91 16.05
C LEU A 181 -15.92 11.61 14.69
N TYR A 182 -15.14 11.08 13.74
CA TYR A 182 -14.96 11.67 12.41
C TYR A 182 -14.57 10.63 11.36
N VAL A 183 -15.07 10.83 10.13
CA VAL A 183 -14.65 10.16 8.89
C VAL A 183 -14.71 11.19 7.77
N GLY A 184 -13.61 11.37 7.04
CA GLY A 184 -13.57 12.23 5.86
C GLY A 184 -12.19 12.81 5.57
N SER A 185 -12.11 13.70 4.60
CA SER A 185 -10.85 14.33 4.16
C SER A 185 -10.47 15.62 4.92
N GLY A 186 -11.37 16.12 5.76
CA GLY A 186 -11.13 17.26 6.63
C GLY A 186 -10.06 16.98 7.68
N THR A 187 -9.46 18.06 8.18
CA THR A 187 -8.26 18.01 9.03
C THR A 187 -8.50 18.50 10.44
N SER A 188 -9.76 18.69 10.84
CA SER A 188 -10.10 19.08 12.20
C SER A 188 -11.56 18.80 12.58
N ILE A 189 -11.80 18.62 13.88
CA ILE A 189 -13.13 18.62 14.51
C ILE A 189 -13.12 19.39 15.82
N GLN A 190 -14.30 19.85 16.25
CA GLN A 190 -14.52 20.25 17.63
C GLN A 190 -15.07 19.09 18.46
N THR A 191 -14.60 18.95 19.68
CA THR A 191 -15.06 17.92 20.62
C THR A 191 -15.02 18.43 22.05
N VAL A 192 -15.82 17.84 22.94
CA VAL A 192 -15.89 18.15 24.37
C VAL A 192 -15.40 16.93 25.15
N PRO A 193 -14.11 16.88 25.56
CA PRO A 193 -13.52 15.68 26.17
C PRO A 193 -14.30 15.15 27.39
N SER A 194 -14.87 16.04 28.21
CA SER A 194 -15.60 15.60 29.40
C SER A 194 -16.80 14.71 29.06
N LYS A 195 -17.49 14.94 27.94
CA LYS A 195 -18.62 14.09 27.51
C LYS A 195 -18.22 12.64 27.27
N ILE A 196 -16.99 12.40 26.81
CA ILE A 196 -16.44 11.06 26.63
C ILE A 196 -16.22 10.39 28.00
N LEU A 197 -15.64 11.12 28.95
CA LEU A 197 -15.48 10.59 30.31
C LEU A 197 -16.83 10.35 31.00
N ASP A 198 -17.83 11.19 30.78
CA ASP A 198 -19.18 11.02 31.31
C ASP A 198 -19.86 9.77 30.72
N GLN A 199 -19.66 9.51 29.43
CA GLN A 199 -20.21 8.35 28.74
C GLN A 199 -19.70 7.01 29.30
N TYR A 200 -18.40 6.90 29.57
CA TYR A 200 -17.80 5.64 30.02
C TYR A 200 -17.62 5.55 31.53
N GLY A 201 -17.55 6.69 32.22
CA GLY A 201 -17.00 6.81 33.56
C GLY A 201 -15.47 6.88 33.52
N LYS A 202 -14.89 7.84 34.26
CA LYS A 202 -13.44 8.14 34.29
C LYS A 202 -12.56 6.91 34.54
N ASP A 203 -12.97 6.04 35.45
CA ASP A 203 -12.19 4.88 35.87
C ASP A 203 -12.25 3.75 34.83
N ASN A 204 -13.44 3.53 34.29
CA ASN A 204 -13.67 2.56 33.23
C ASN A 204 -12.94 2.97 31.94
N TYR A 205 -13.03 4.25 31.55
CA TYR A 205 -12.29 4.77 30.40
C TYR A 205 -10.78 4.53 30.56
N TYR A 206 -10.21 4.93 31.70
CA TYR A 206 -8.80 4.71 32.00
C TYR A 206 -8.39 3.23 31.94
N ASN A 207 -9.23 2.32 32.43
CA ASN A 207 -8.93 0.89 32.40
C ASN A 207 -8.97 0.30 30.98
N ARG A 208 -9.84 0.82 30.10
CA ARG A 208 -10.05 0.30 28.74
C ARG A 208 -9.13 0.89 27.66
N ILE A 209 -8.61 2.11 27.86
CA ILE A 209 -7.75 2.75 26.86
C ILE A 209 -6.40 2.03 26.74
N SER A 210 -5.93 1.81 25.52
CA SER A 210 -4.74 0.99 25.20
C SER A 210 -3.43 1.78 25.08
N VAL A 211 -3.45 3.09 25.38
CA VAL A 211 -2.26 3.95 25.33
C VAL A 211 -1.29 3.60 26.47
N SER A 212 -0.02 3.33 26.14
CA SER A 212 1.01 2.83 27.07
C SER A 212 1.28 3.78 28.26
N ASN A 213 1.23 5.09 28.03
CA ASN A 213 1.46 6.13 29.06
C ASN A 213 0.18 6.87 29.44
N LYS A 214 -0.94 6.13 29.50
CA LYS A 214 -2.25 6.68 29.87
C LYS A 214 -2.26 7.27 31.28
N LYS A 215 -3.00 8.36 31.46
CA LYS A 215 -3.18 9.05 32.73
C LYS A 215 -4.66 9.10 33.11
N LYS A 216 -4.96 8.93 34.39
CA LYS A 216 -6.34 9.01 34.89
C LYS A 216 -6.89 10.43 34.71
N GLY A 217 -8.11 10.55 34.18
CA GLY A 217 -8.72 11.86 33.87
C GLY A 217 -8.28 12.47 32.54
N TRP A 218 -7.53 11.74 31.72
CA TRP A 218 -7.24 12.12 30.35
C TRP A 218 -8.17 11.39 29.38
N VAL A 219 -8.52 12.07 28.30
CA VAL A 219 -9.15 11.50 27.12
C VAL A 219 -8.12 11.44 26.01
N TYR A 220 -8.03 10.30 25.34
CA TYR A 220 -7.12 10.06 24.24
C TYR A 220 -7.89 9.86 22.95
N TYR A 221 -7.53 10.62 21.93
CA TYR A 221 -8.05 10.47 20.58
C TYR A 221 -7.08 9.63 19.77
N ALA A 222 -7.61 8.66 19.04
CA ALA A 222 -6.87 7.94 18.01
C ALA A 222 -7.21 8.54 16.66
N VAL A 223 -6.18 8.93 15.91
CA VAL A 223 -6.28 9.50 14.57
C VAL A 223 -5.44 8.62 13.64
N TRP A 224 -5.99 8.19 12.52
CA TRP A 224 -5.23 7.50 11.49
C TRP A 224 -5.71 7.89 10.10
N GLU A 225 -4.83 7.70 9.14
CA GLU A 225 -5.16 7.76 7.72
C GLU A 225 -5.68 6.40 7.29
N VAL A 226 -6.64 6.38 6.37
CA VAL A 226 -7.11 5.17 5.72
C VAL A 226 -6.67 5.25 4.26
N HIS A 227 -6.02 4.19 3.81
CA HIS A 227 -5.52 4.08 2.45
C HIS A 227 -6.15 2.88 1.75
N GLU A 228 -6.55 3.09 0.51
CA GLU A 228 -7.06 2.06 -0.39
C GLU A 228 -5.90 1.45 -1.18
N TRP A 229 -5.86 0.12 -1.20
CA TRP A 229 -4.90 -0.70 -1.93
C TRP A 229 -5.64 -1.80 -2.68
N TYR A 230 -5.99 -1.53 -3.94
CA TYR A 230 -6.66 -2.48 -4.84
C TYR A 230 -7.92 -3.13 -4.26
N GLY A 231 -8.85 -2.30 -3.79
CA GLY A 231 -10.12 -2.68 -3.16
C GLY A 231 -9.97 -3.11 -1.69
N SER A 232 -8.75 -3.18 -1.16
CA SER A 232 -8.48 -3.51 0.24
C SER A 232 -8.06 -2.28 1.05
N TYR A 233 -8.22 -2.36 2.38
CA TYR A 233 -7.89 -1.27 3.31
C TYR A 233 -6.92 -1.79 4.38
N PRO A 234 -5.61 -1.84 4.08
CA PRO A 234 -4.61 -2.30 5.04
C PRO A 234 -4.58 -1.44 6.30
N SER A 235 -4.20 -2.09 7.41
CA SER A 235 -4.08 -1.41 8.71
C SER A 235 -3.10 -0.25 8.65
N SER A 236 -3.49 0.87 9.23
CA SER A 236 -2.70 2.10 9.23
C SER A 236 -2.23 2.47 10.65
N PRO A 237 -1.01 3.02 10.79
CA PRO A 237 -0.52 3.45 12.09
C PRO A 237 -1.40 4.55 12.71
N VAL A 238 -1.57 4.48 14.02
CA VAL A 238 -2.42 5.40 14.79
C VAL A 238 -1.57 6.46 15.49
N CYS A 239 -1.95 7.73 15.32
CA CYS A 239 -1.49 8.84 16.13
C CYS A 239 -2.41 9.02 17.34
N TRP A 240 -1.83 9.07 18.54
CA TRP A 240 -2.55 9.27 19.79
C TRP A 240 -2.34 10.66 20.36
N VAL A 241 -3.42 11.37 20.68
CA VAL A 241 -3.36 12.70 21.33
C VAL A 241 -4.21 12.72 22.58
N GLY A 242 -3.60 13.11 23.70
CA GLY A 242 -4.25 13.16 25.01
C GLY A 242 -4.63 14.58 25.45
N VAL A 243 -5.78 14.71 26.10
CA VAL A 243 -6.24 15.94 26.76
C VAL A 243 -6.65 15.62 28.19
N GLU A 244 -6.11 16.37 29.14
CA GLU A 244 -6.51 16.28 30.54
C GLU A 244 -7.84 17.01 30.78
N VAL A 245 -8.80 16.33 31.40
CA VAL A 245 -10.03 16.92 31.89
C VAL A 245 -9.88 17.22 33.38
N LYS A 246 -9.85 18.51 33.71
CA LYS A 246 -9.75 19.00 35.08
C LYS A 246 -11.14 19.16 35.69
N SER A 247 -11.33 18.54 36.85
CA SER A 247 -12.46 18.75 37.77
C SER A 247 -12.08 19.81 38.81
N GLY A 248 -13.07 20.57 39.32
CA GLY A 248 -12.83 21.70 40.25
C GLY A 248 -12.94 23.05 39.54
N VAL A 249 -14.11 23.30 38.95
CA VAL A 249 -14.34 24.46 38.09
C VAL A 249 -15.34 25.40 38.77
N ILE A 250 -14.99 26.67 38.96
CA ILE A 250 -16.00 27.70 39.27
C ILE A 250 -16.59 28.18 37.94
N THR A 251 -17.92 28.20 37.86
CA THR A 251 -18.64 29.01 36.89
C THR A 251 -19.11 30.30 37.57
N MET A 252 -18.69 31.45 37.08
CA MET A 252 -19.18 32.77 37.50
C MET A 252 -19.86 33.47 36.33
N TYR A 253 -20.80 34.37 36.61
CA TYR A 253 -21.39 35.26 35.60
C TYR A 253 -20.98 36.69 35.93
N ASP A 254 -20.56 37.47 34.94
CA ASP A 254 -20.32 38.90 35.16
C ASP A 254 -21.64 39.70 35.22
N SER A 255 -21.54 41.01 35.47
CA SER A 255 -22.71 41.90 35.54
C SER A 255 -23.51 42.01 34.24
N SER A 256 -22.99 41.50 33.12
CA SER A 256 -23.69 41.40 31.83
C SER A 256 -24.32 40.03 31.59
N GLY A 257 -24.21 39.09 32.54
CA GLY A 257 -24.70 37.72 32.40
C GLY A 257 -23.79 36.83 31.56
N LYS A 258 -22.57 37.28 31.22
CA LYS A 258 -21.61 36.46 30.46
C LYS A 258 -20.96 35.43 31.37
N LYS A 259 -20.96 34.18 30.94
CA LYS A 259 -20.37 33.03 31.65
C LYS A 259 -18.84 33.08 31.61
N HIS A 260 -18.22 32.97 32.78
CA HIS A 260 -16.78 32.82 33.01
C HIS A 260 -16.50 31.50 33.70
N VAL A 261 -15.49 30.76 33.24
CA VAL A 261 -15.16 29.41 33.72
C VAL A 261 -13.69 29.38 34.11
N GLY A 262 -13.38 29.02 35.35
CA GLY A 262 -12.01 29.00 35.89
C GLY A 262 -11.73 27.75 36.71
N LEU A 263 -10.47 27.30 36.70
CA LEU A 263 -10.00 26.21 37.54
C LEU A 263 -9.67 26.72 38.94
N VAL A 264 -10.07 25.97 39.96
CA VAL A 264 -9.61 26.21 41.34
C VAL A 264 -8.88 24.98 41.81
N THR A 265 -7.62 25.18 42.18
CA THR A 265 -6.77 24.17 42.78
C THR A 265 -6.38 24.67 44.16
N ALA A 266 -6.82 23.98 45.22
CA ALA A 266 -6.32 24.21 46.56
C ALA A 266 -5.09 23.32 46.81
N TYR A 267 -4.07 23.87 47.45
CA TYR A 267 -2.86 23.14 47.83
C TYR A 267 -2.80 23.03 49.36
N ASP A 268 -2.41 21.87 49.88
CA ASP A 268 -2.07 21.77 51.30
C ASP A 268 -0.69 22.37 51.60
N ALA A 269 -0.31 22.36 52.88
CA ALA A 269 0.98 22.90 53.34
C ALA A 269 2.21 22.22 52.69
N ASN A 270 2.03 21.06 52.05
CA ASN A 270 3.08 20.33 51.34
C ASN A 270 3.02 20.53 49.82
N GLY A 271 2.13 21.39 49.32
CA GLY A 271 1.95 21.63 47.89
C GLY A 271 1.19 20.51 47.16
N LYS A 272 0.47 19.63 47.87
CA LYS A 272 -0.35 18.60 47.23
C LYS A 272 -1.72 19.19 46.84
N PRO A 273 -2.20 18.96 45.60
CA PRO A 273 -3.49 19.50 45.16
C PRO A 273 -4.68 18.72 45.76
N HIS A 274 -5.75 19.44 46.08
CA HIS A 274 -7.00 18.92 46.64
C HIS A 274 -8.23 19.36 45.83
N TYR A 275 -9.29 18.55 45.89
CA TYR A 275 -10.61 18.93 45.37
C TYR A 275 -11.19 20.04 46.24
N VAL A 276 -11.75 21.07 45.62
CA VAL A 276 -12.31 22.23 46.31
C VAL A 276 -13.84 22.17 46.19
N LEU A 277 -14.52 22.11 47.33
CA LEU A 277 -15.97 22.34 47.38
C LEU A 277 -16.19 23.84 47.48
N ILE A 278 -16.94 24.40 46.53
CA ILE A 278 -17.23 25.83 46.49
C ILE A 278 -18.72 25.99 46.63
N SER A 279 -19.14 26.72 47.66
CA SER A 279 -20.55 27.00 47.94
C SER A 279 -20.80 28.49 47.74
N ALA A 280 -21.75 28.82 46.86
CA ALA A 280 -22.20 30.19 46.69
C ALA A 280 -23.35 30.48 47.67
N TYR A 281 -23.44 31.70 48.17
CA TYR A 281 -24.53 32.14 49.03
C TYR A 281 -25.17 33.37 48.39
N ASP A 282 -26.51 33.47 48.45
CA ASP A 282 -27.19 34.70 48.03
C ASP A 282 -27.21 35.76 49.14
N LEU A 283 -27.80 36.91 48.84
CA LEU A 283 -27.95 38.05 49.76
C LEU A 283 -28.75 37.71 51.03
N SER A 284 -29.52 36.62 51.03
CA SER A 284 -30.24 36.12 52.20
C SER A 284 -29.45 35.08 53.01
N GLY A 285 -28.22 34.78 52.60
CA GLY A 285 -27.38 33.75 53.21
C GLY A 285 -27.80 32.33 52.84
N LYS A 286 -28.67 32.14 51.84
CA LYS A 286 -29.07 30.81 51.39
C LYS A 286 -27.96 30.21 50.52
N LYS A 287 -27.54 29.00 50.88
CA LYS A 287 -26.56 28.23 50.13
C LYS A 287 -27.16 27.80 48.78
N HIS A 288 -26.41 28.03 47.71
CA HIS A 288 -26.64 27.52 46.38
C HIS A 288 -25.55 26.49 46.10
N ASP A 289 -25.93 25.22 46.15
CA ASP A 289 -25.06 24.13 45.74
C ASP A 289 -24.93 24.17 44.21
N THR A 290 -23.70 24.22 43.71
CA THR A 290 -23.43 23.96 42.30
C THR A 290 -23.61 22.46 42.07
N GLN A 291 -24.63 22.07 41.30
CA GLN A 291 -24.77 20.70 40.77
C GLN A 291 -23.61 20.38 39.82
#